data_AF-A0A2P4P875-F1
#
_entry.id   AF-A0A2P4P875-F1
#
_cell.length_a   1.000
_cell.length_b   1.000
_cell.length_c   1.000
_cell.angle_alpha   90.00
_cell.angle_beta   90.00
_cell.angle_gamma   90.00
#
_symmetry.space_group_name_H-M   'P 1'
#
loop_
_entity.id
_entity.type
_entity.pdbx_description
1 polymer ?
#
loop_
_entity_poly.entity_id
_entity_poly.type
_entity_poly.pdbx_seq_one_letter_code
_entity_poly.pdbx_strand_id
1 'polypeptide(L)'
;RLPGCDTHSVGFHSDEGRTFHNEGYTGSKYAEKWGEINDVIGCGYCPSIGQVFFTMNGKNLGIAYTGLFHPWYPTIGSNGVCSLKVNFGQEEFKYKEAND
;
A
#
# COMPACT_ATOMS: atom_id res chain seq x y z
N ARG A 1 -0.76 -10.31 12.52
CA ARG A 1 0.40 -9.91 11.70
C ARG A 1 -0.06 -8.83 10.74
N LEU A 2 0.80 -7.89 10.38
CA LEU A 2 0.45 -6.81 9.44
C LEU A 2 0.58 -7.30 7.99
N PRO A 3 -0.11 -6.67 7.01
CA PRO A 3 0.03 -6.99 5.60
C PRO A 3 1.50 -6.99 5.17
N GLY A 4 1.92 -7.93 4.33
CA GLY A 4 3.31 -8.11 3.93
C GLY A 4 4.14 -9.03 4.84
N CYS A 5 3.69 -9.30 6.08
CA CYS A 5 4.45 -10.10 7.04
C CYS A 5 4.33 -11.62 6.89
N ASP A 6 3.40 -12.10 6.06
CA ASP A 6 3.17 -13.51 5.75
C ASP A 6 3.18 -13.76 4.25
N THR A 7 3.27 -15.03 3.86
CA THR A 7 3.33 -15.47 2.46
C THR A 7 2.13 -14.99 1.64
N HIS A 8 2.36 -14.64 0.37
CA HIS A 8 1.38 -14.11 -0.58
C HIS A 8 0.75 -12.79 -0.11
N SER A 9 1.51 -11.94 0.58
CA SER A 9 1.03 -10.66 1.08
C SER A 9 2.04 -9.56 0.78
N VAL A 10 1.54 -8.39 0.38
CA VAL A 10 2.32 -7.16 0.20
C VAL A 10 1.74 -6.10 1.14
N GLY A 11 2.60 -5.33 1.80
CA GLY A 11 2.18 -4.23 2.66
C GLY A 11 3.12 -3.03 2.59
N PHE A 12 2.59 -1.85 2.87
CA PHE A 12 3.32 -0.60 3.06
C PHE A 12 3.01 -0.10 4.47
N HIS A 13 4.02 0.01 5.32
CA HIS A 13 3.86 0.31 6.76
C HIS A 13 4.20 1.77 7.05
N SER A 14 3.49 2.35 8.02
CA SER A 14 3.48 3.78 8.33
C SER A 14 4.66 4.25 9.19
N ASP A 15 5.20 3.36 10.02
CA ASP A 15 6.23 3.65 11.02
C ASP A 15 7.54 4.17 10.41
N GLU A 16 8.05 3.47 9.40
CA GLU A 16 9.31 3.79 8.73
C GLU A 16 9.14 4.02 7.21
N GLY A 17 7.91 3.98 6.69
CA GLY A 17 7.67 4.11 5.25
C GLY A 17 8.27 2.93 4.46
N ARG A 18 8.24 1.72 5.03
CA ARG A 18 8.79 0.51 4.42
C ARG A 18 7.73 -0.35 3.77
N THR A 19 8.13 -1.07 2.72
CA THR A 19 7.30 -2.12 2.11
C THR A 19 7.75 -3.50 2.55
N PHE A 20 6.81 -4.43 2.64
CA PHE A 20 7.03 -5.82 3.06
C PHE A 20 6.36 -6.75 2.04
N HIS A 21 7.04 -7.83 1.69
CA HIS A 21 6.48 -8.91 0.87
C HIS A 21 7.03 -10.24 1.35
N ASN A 22 6.15 -11.05 1.97
CA ASN A 22 6.49 -12.35 2.53
C ASN A 22 7.64 -12.29 3.58
N GLU A 23 7.79 -11.18 4.31
CA GLU A 23 8.84 -11.00 5.31
C GLU A 23 8.36 -10.25 6.56
N GLY A 24 8.79 -10.68 7.75
CA GLY A 24 8.25 -10.19 9.01
C GLY A 24 9.07 -9.13 9.75
N TYR A 25 10.31 -8.85 9.35
CA TYR A 25 11.28 -8.19 10.25
C TYR A 25 12.01 -6.99 9.65
N THR A 26 12.41 -7.04 8.38
CA THR A 26 13.29 -6.01 7.81
C THR A 26 12.54 -5.02 6.94
N GLY A 27 11.76 -5.49 5.98
CA GLY A 27 11.15 -4.63 4.99
C GLY A 27 12.19 -3.90 4.12
N SER A 28 11.71 -3.28 3.05
CA SER A 28 12.52 -2.46 2.15
C SER A 28 12.19 -0.99 2.33
N LYS A 29 13.21 -0.13 2.37
CA LYS A 29 13.01 1.33 2.34
C LYS A 29 12.32 1.69 1.04
N TYR A 30 11.22 2.42 1.13
CA TYR A 30 10.38 2.73 -0.02
C TYR A 30 9.98 4.20 -0.08
N ALA A 31 9.51 4.77 1.03
CA ALA A 31 9.13 6.17 1.12
C ALA A 31 9.48 6.75 2.51
N GLU A 32 9.10 8.01 2.73
CA GLU A 32 9.06 8.58 4.07
C GLU A 32 7.93 7.94 4.89
N LYS A 33 8.04 8.04 6.22
CA LYS A 33 6.98 7.64 7.13
C LYS A 33 5.71 8.45 6.87
N TRP A 34 4.56 7.90 7.22
CA TRP A 34 3.25 8.52 7.07
C TRP A 34 2.36 8.19 8.27
N GLY A 35 1.15 8.74 8.31
CA GLY A 35 0.19 8.51 9.38
C GLY A 35 -0.27 9.78 10.08
N GLU A 36 0.02 10.94 9.50
CA GLU A 36 -0.52 12.20 9.98
C GLU A 36 -2.02 12.31 9.63
N ILE A 37 -2.75 13.14 10.36
CA ILE A 37 -4.16 13.39 10.06
C ILE A 37 -4.26 13.96 8.63
N ASN A 38 -5.14 13.37 7.83
CA ASN A 38 -5.37 13.66 6.40
C ASN A 38 -4.35 13.10 5.40
N ASP A 39 -3.38 12.30 5.84
CA ASP A 39 -2.61 11.48 4.91
C ASP A 39 -3.54 10.53 4.15
N VAL A 40 -3.39 10.48 2.83
CA VAL A 40 -4.15 9.57 1.97
C VAL A 40 -3.17 8.62 1.30
N ILE A 41 -3.28 7.34 1.62
CA ILE A 41 -2.46 6.27 1.06
C ILE A 41 -3.28 5.47 0.06
N GLY A 42 -2.75 5.31 -1.15
CA GLY A 42 -3.30 4.42 -2.17
C GLY A 42 -2.46 3.16 -2.34
N CYS A 43 -3.09 2.07 -2.76
CA CYS A 43 -2.45 0.82 -3.15
C CYS A 43 -2.92 0.47 -4.57
N GLY A 44 -1.97 0.26 -5.47
CA GLY A 44 -2.23 -0.05 -6.87
C GLY A 44 -1.59 -1.37 -7.28
N TYR A 45 -2.32 -2.13 -8.09
CA TYR A 45 -1.83 -3.36 -8.72
C TYR A 45 -2.07 -3.27 -10.24
N CYS A 46 -1.02 -3.54 -11.02
CA CYS A 46 -1.10 -3.64 -12.48
C CYS A 46 -0.98 -5.11 -12.89
N PRO A 47 -2.10 -5.80 -13.19
CA PRO A 47 -2.10 -7.24 -13.45
C PRO A 47 -1.31 -7.64 -14.70
N SER A 48 -1.29 -6.79 -15.72
CA SER A 48 -0.65 -7.09 -17.01
C SER A 48 0.87 -7.30 -16.90
N ILE A 49 1.51 -6.65 -15.92
CA ILE A 49 2.95 -6.68 -15.70
C ILE A 49 3.32 -7.12 -14.27
N GLY A 50 2.34 -7.53 -13.47
CA GLY A 50 2.54 -8.06 -12.12
C GLY A 50 3.20 -7.07 -11.16
N GLN A 51 2.84 -5.79 -11.25
CA GLN A 51 3.46 -4.73 -10.45
C GLN A 51 2.54 -4.25 -9.34
N VAL A 52 3.09 -4.09 -8.14
CA VAL A 52 2.43 -3.41 -7.01
C VAL A 52 3.15 -2.11 -6.74
N PHE A 53 2.38 -1.03 -6.53
CA PHE A 53 2.87 0.28 -6.17
C PHE A 53 1.95 0.92 -5.13
N PHE A 54 2.44 1.94 -4.44
CA PHE A 54 1.64 2.73 -3.52
C PHE A 54 1.68 4.21 -3.92
N THR A 55 0.72 4.95 -3.39
CA THR A 55 0.66 6.40 -3.54
C THR A 55 0.54 7.04 -2.17
N MET A 56 1.10 8.24 -2.01
CA MET A 56 0.96 9.04 -0.81
C MET A 56 0.55 10.45 -1.20
N ASN A 57 -0.58 10.89 -0.65
CA ASN A 57 -1.17 12.19 -0.90
C ASN A 57 -1.39 12.50 -2.39
N GLY A 58 -1.74 11.48 -3.17
CA GLY A 58 -1.98 11.59 -4.61
C GLY A 58 -0.71 11.52 -5.47
N LYS A 59 0.47 11.35 -4.88
CA LYS A 59 1.73 11.14 -5.61
C LYS A 59 2.08 9.65 -5.68
N ASN A 60 2.42 9.16 -6.87
CA ASN A 60 2.96 7.81 -7.06
C ASN A 60 4.36 7.69 -6.43
N LEU A 61 4.57 6.67 -5.60
CA LEU A 61 5.84 6.42 -4.90
C LEU A 61 6.80 5.50 -5.68
N GLY A 62 6.42 5.06 -6.87
CA GLY A 62 7.19 4.13 -7.70
C GLY A 62 6.82 2.68 -7.43
N ILE A 63 7.45 1.75 -8.16
CA ILE A 63 7.12 0.32 -8.05
C ILE A 63 7.70 -0.25 -6.75
N ALA A 64 6.84 -0.84 -5.92
CA ALA A 64 7.26 -1.52 -4.69
C ALA A 64 7.77 -2.94 -5.00
N TYR A 65 7.01 -3.69 -5.81
CA TYR A 65 7.35 -5.05 -6.19
C TYR A 65 6.92 -5.35 -7.63
N THR A 66 7.62 -6.30 -8.27
CA THR A 66 7.37 -6.76 -9.64
C THR A 66 7.26 -8.28 -9.66
N GLY A 67 6.75 -8.84 -10.77
CA GLY A 67 6.67 -10.29 -10.95
C GLY A 67 5.61 -10.98 -10.10
N LEU A 68 4.62 -10.23 -9.59
CA LEU A 68 3.60 -10.76 -8.70
C LEU A 68 2.28 -10.98 -9.46
N PHE A 69 1.91 -12.25 -9.64
CA PHE A 69 0.73 -12.65 -10.42
C PHE A 69 -0.21 -13.50 -9.57
N HIS A 70 -1.04 -12.82 -8.78
CA HIS A 70 -1.97 -13.45 -7.84
C HIS A 70 -3.33 -12.73 -7.85
N PRO A 71 -4.42 -13.43 -7.48
CA PRO A 71 -5.64 -12.75 -7.08
C PRO A 71 -5.41 -12.05 -5.74
N TRP A 72 -5.53 -10.72 -5.72
CA TRP A 72 -5.30 -9.90 -4.54
C TRP A 72 -6.59 -9.47 -3.85
N TYR A 73 -6.51 -9.31 -2.53
CA TYR A 73 -7.60 -8.76 -1.71
C TYR A 73 -7.08 -7.54 -0.94
N PRO A 74 -7.78 -6.40 -1.00
CA PRO A 74 -7.40 -5.23 -0.21
C PRO A 74 -7.38 -5.58 1.28
N THR A 75 -6.29 -5.25 1.96
CA THR A 75 -6.11 -5.58 3.39
C THR A 75 -5.56 -4.37 4.12
N ILE A 76 -6.15 -4.07 5.27
CA ILE A 76 -5.66 -3.07 6.22
C ILE A 76 -5.36 -3.79 7.54
N GLY A 77 -4.22 -3.50 8.14
CA GLY A 77 -3.87 -3.96 9.47
C GLY A 77 -3.36 -2.80 10.32
N SER A 78 -3.63 -2.83 11.62
CA SER A 78 -3.13 -1.86 12.58
C SER A 78 -2.53 -2.58 13.79
N ASN A 79 -1.45 -2.03 14.34
CA ASN A 79 -0.84 -2.45 15.59
C ASN A 79 -1.25 -1.57 16.79
N GLY A 80 -2.19 -0.65 16.59
CA GLY A 80 -2.74 0.24 17.60
C GLY A 80 -4.15 0.73 17.26
N VAL A 81 -4.70 1.62 18.10
CA VAL A 81 -6.00 2.25 17.82
C VAL A 81 -5.84 3.24 16.68
N CYS A 82 -6.66 3.11 15.64
CA CYS A 82 -6.71 4.05 14.52
C CYS A 82 -8.12 4.14 13.95
N SER A 83 -8.42 5.27 13.30
CA SER A 83 -9.65 5.49 12.53
C SER A 83 -9.29 5.80 11.08
N LEU A 84 -9.95 5.15 10.14
CA LEU A 84 -9.65 5.25 8.72
C LEU A 84 -10.94 5.44 7.92
N LYS A 85 -10.88 6.23 6.85
CA LYS A 85 -11.89 6.22 5.78
C LYS A 85 -11.34 5.42 4.62
N VAL A 86 -12.12 4.50 4.08
CA VAL A 86 -11.74 3.66 2.94
C VAL A 86 -12.53 4.09 1.71
N ASN A 87 -11.85 4.19 0.57
CA ASN A 87 -12.45 4.48 -0.73
C ASN A 87 -12.06 3.37 -1.71
N PHE A 88 -13.05 2.61 -2.17
CA PHE A 88 -12.98 1.58 -3.22
C PHE A 88 -13.61 2.06 -4.54
N GLY A 89 -13.73 3.38 -4.73
CA GLY A 89 -14.36 4.00 -5.89
C GLY A 89 -15.72 4.65 -5.60
N GLN A 90 -16.09 4.82 -4.32
CA GLN A 90 -17.30 5.56 -3.94
C GLN A 90 -17.14 7.08 -4.11
N GLU A 91 -15.90 7.58 -4.12
CA GLU A 91 -15.52 8.98 -4.32
C GLU A 91 -14.30 9.04 -5.25
N GLU A 92 -13.98 10.22 -5.80
CA GLU A 92 -12.73 10.41 -6.56
C GLU A 92 -11.51 10.06 -5.71
N PHE A 93 -10.56 9.36 -6.32
CA PHE A 93 -9.26 9.07 -5.73
C PHE A 93 -8.37 10.31 -5.74
N LYS A 94 -7.59 10.51 -4.67
CA LYS A 94 -6.58 11.57 -4.62
C LYS A 94 -5.45 11.35 -5.63
N TYR A 95 -5.17 10.10 -5.99
CA TYR A 95 -4.31 9.76 -7.12
C TYR A 95 -5.14 9.88 -8.41
N LYS A 96 -4.82 10.87 -9.24
CA LYS A 96 -5.71 11.30 -10.32
C LYS A 96 -5.85 10.26 -11.41
N GLU A 97 -4.77 9.57 -11.74
CA GLU A 97 -4.70 8.54 -12.78
C GLU A 97 -5.51 7.28 -12.45
N ALA A 98 -6.07 7.17 -11.23
CA ALA A 98 -7.01 6.10 -10.87
C ALA A 98 -8.49 6.48 -11.11
N ASN A 99 -8.78 7.71 -11.54
CA ASN A 99 -10.14 8.16 -11.86
C ASN A 99 -10.49 8.07 -13.36
N ASP A 100 -9.51 7.71 -14.20
CA ASP A 100 -9.66 7.51 -15.65
C ASP A 100 -10.02 6.04 -15.97
#